data_AF-A0A367UHB5-F1
#
_entry.id   AF-A0A367UHB5-F1
#
_cell.length_a   1.000
_cell.length_b   1.000
_cell.length_c   1.000
_cell.angle_alpha   90.00
_cell.angle_beta   90.00
_cell.angle_gamma   90.00
#
_symmetry.space_group_name_H-M   'P 1'
#
loop_
_entity.id
_entity.type
_entity.pdbx_description
1 polymer ?
#
loop_
_entity_poly.entity_id
_entity_poly.type
_entity_poly.pdbx_seq_one_letter_code
_entity_poly.pdbx_strand_id
1 'polypeptide(L)'
;MEFRGQINKNDVVIEVDVADGTELDELIRDVINTKVVSDEIHRIAAHSYPSKYALAGPSDGFGQKTLAKIAEAALDAAAVLLTSEDDDAPLPEHAASDYIATDREEFDLGYYEDFFQNHVKSDRDTKSLFSFFTDVVFEDAGYSNRDIDNLDVLDEIMQEKFAEALAEADDSSPLDLIRSRDEVEICYIPEGGKYAIDDIQTSYTSVCSSSVDVRPDENFARVLAFFGWTAEEFKAAVKEATGDDLAAQPLIEDFEDGDQRFADYRFRQATELAEMWKNLETNNVRPVKLLNYDKLTEVLDNATYGGVPVFACRIKVEQLIKHDWSKDMRITGGGEVGLHDFCNGSGHIVDWAGTEFILPPVPGDWRVTEGNSYGIDGVYGIVHSYHRVDIEAVEPKPDVEPEVPELAGPSM
;
A
#
# COMPACT_ATOMS: atom_id res chain seq x y z
N MET A 1 -54.82 -21.28 0.25
CA MET A 1 -54.51 -22.20 -0.85
C MET A 1 -53.47 -23.21 -0.41
N GLU A 2 -53.55 -24.46 -0.89
CA GLU A 2 -52.59 -25.53 -0.58
C GLU A 2 -51.91 -25.96 -1.89
N PHE A 3 -50.58 -25.89 -1.94
CA PHE A 3 -49.76 -26.31 -3.09
C PHE A 3 -48.98 -27.57 -2.73
N ARG A 4 -49.04 -28.59 -3.59
CA ARG A 4 -48.34 -29.88 -3.38
C ARG A 4 -47.46 -30.19 -4.57
N GLY A 5 -46.16 -30.30 -4.34
CA GLY A 5 -45.20 -30.51 -5.40
C GLY A 5 -43.87 -31.05 -4.91
N GLN A 6 -42.86 -30.94 -5.75
CA GLN A 6 -41.49 -31.31 -5.40
C GLN A 6 -40.54 -30.14 -5.59
N ILE A 7 -39.69 -29.91 -4.59
CA ILE A 7 -38.53 -29.01 -4.69
C ILE A 7 -37.29 -29.86 -4.40
N ASN A 8 -36.37 -29.94 -5.36
CA ASN A 8 -35.12 -30.71 -5.24
C ASN A 8 -35.30 -32.16 -4.79
N LYS A 9 -36.34 -32.80 -5.35
CA LYS A 9 -36.77 -34.19 -5.07
C LYS A 9 -37.36 -34.42 -3.68
N ASN A 10 -37.60 -33.36 -2.91
CA ASN A 10 -38.33 -33.43 -1.66
C ASN A 10 -39.79 -33.08 -1.91
N ASP A 11 -40.70 -33.92 -1.44
CA ASP A 11 -42.13 -33.60 -1.48
C ASP A 11 -42.41 -32.44 -0.51
N VAL A 12 -43.05 -31.39 -1.01
CA VAL A 12 -43.40 -30.20 -0.24
C VAL A 12 -44.90 -29.97 -0.26
N VAL A 13 -45.41 -29.49 0.86
CA VAL A 13 -46.80 -29.01 1.01
C VAL A 13 -46.70 -27.60 1.57
N ILE A 14 -47.21 -26.63 0.82
CA ILE A 14 -47.17 -25.23 1.18
C ILE A 14 -48.61 -24.73 1.33
N GLU A 15 -48.92 -24.21 2.51
CA GLU A 15 -50.20 -23.56 2.79
C GLU A 15 -49.97 -22.06 2.91
N VAL A 16 -50.66 -21.29 2.07
CA VAL A 16 -50.67 -19.82 2.10
C VAL A 16 -52.10 -19.32 2.22
N ASP A 17 -52.32 -18.25 2.97
CA ASP A 17 -53.66 -17.64 3.10
C ASP A 17 -53.84 -16.61 1.98
N VAL A 18 -54.56 -16.99 0.92
CA VAL A 18 -54.69 -16.19 -0.31
C VAL A 18 -56.13 -15.72 -0.41
N ALA A 19 -56.32 -14.41 -0.52
CA ALA A 19 -57.64 -13.83 -0.72
C ALA A 19 -58.11 -14.05 -2.16
N ASP A 20 -59.44 -14.07 -2.37
CA ASP A 20 -59.98 -14.13 -3.73
C ASP A 20 -59.53 -12.89 -4.54
N GLY A 21 -58.78 -13.11 -5.62
CA GLY A 21 -58.28 -12.06 -6.51
C GLY A 21 -56.91 -11.48 -6.15
N THR A 22 -56.12 -12.15 -5.30
CA THR A 22 -54.70 -11.82 -5.07
C THR A 22 -53.92 -11.71 -6.38
N GLU A 23 -53.08 -10.69 -6.51
CA GLU A 23 -52.24 -10.50 -7.69
C GLU A 23 -51.08 -11.54 -7.71
N LEU A 24 -50.54 -11.81 -8.89
CA LEU A 24 -49.56 -12.90 -9.06
C LEU A 24 -48.28 -12.66 -8.24
N ASP A 25 -47.82 -11.42 -8.21
CA ASP A 25 -46.63 -11.00 -7.45
C ASP A 25 -46.82 -11.20 -5.95
N GLU A 26 -47.99 -10.83 -5.41
CA GLU A 26 -48.37 -11.08 -4.00
C GLU A 26 -48.36 -12.57 -3.70
N LEU A 27 -48.97 -13.39 -4.57
CA LEU A 27 -49.00 -14.85 -4.40
C LEU A 27 -47.57 -15.45 -4.41
N ILE A 28 -46.72 -15.03 -5.35
CA ILE A 28 -45.33 -15.50 -5.43
C ILE A 28 -44.57 -15.12 -4.16
N ARG A 29 -44.70 -13.86 -3.70
CA ARG A 29 -44.06 -13.39 -2.46
C ARG A 29 -44.52 -14.19 -1.24
N ASP A 30 -45.81 -14.47 -1.12
CA ASP A 30 -46.35 -15.27 0.00
C ASP A 30 -45.80 -16.70 0.00
N VAL A 31 -45.72 -17.35 -1.17
CA VAL A 31 -45.16 -18.70 -1.30
C VAL A 31 -43.66 -18.70 -1.03
N ILE A 32 -42.90 -17.74 -1.57
CA ILE A 32 -41.45 -17.62 -1.36
C ILE A 32 -41.11 -17.41 0.11
N ASN A 33 -41.88 -16.57 0.80
CA ASN A 33 -41.66 -16.26 2.22
C ASN A 33 -42.06 -17.41 3.16
N THR A 34 -42.65 -18.50 2.64
CA THR A 34 -42.85 -19.69 3.47
C THR A 34 -41.50 -20.32 3.83
N LYS A 35 -41.41 -20.82 5.06
CA LYS A 35 -40.17 -21.40 5.59
C LYS A 35 -39.53 -22.43 4.66
N VAL A 36 -40.34 -23.29 4.02
CA VAL A 36 -39.82 -24.36 3.15
C VAL A 36 -39.10 -23.80 1.93
N VAL A 37 -39.65 -22.78 1.28
CA VAL A 37 -39.05 -22.17 0.09
C VAL A 37 -37.88 -21.27 0.50
N SER A 38 -38.06 -20.45 1.54
CA SER A 38 -37.01 -19.57 2.05
C SER A 38 -35.78 -20.34 2.52
N ASP A 39 -35.94 -21.42 3.30
CA ASP A 39 -34.84 -22.28 3.75
C ASP A 39 -34.07 -22.87 2.55
N GLU A 40 -34.78 -23.21 1.48
CA GLU A 40 -34.17 -23.77 0.27
C GLU A 40 -33.39 -22.72 -0.54
N ILE A 41 -33.91 -21.50 -0.66
CA ILE A 41 -33.20 -20.37 -1.28
C ILE A 41 -31.90 -20.10 -0.52
N HIS A 42 -31.96 -20.00 0.81
CA HIS A 42 -30.76 -19.80 1.65
C HIS A 42 -29.78 -20.98 1.56
N ARG A 43 -30.29 -22.22 1.46
CA ARG A 43 -29.44 -23.39 1.24
C ARG A 43 -28.70 -23.26 -0.10
N ILE A 44 -29.39 -22.94 -1.19
CA ILE A 44 -28.76 -22.78 -2.51
C ILE A 44 -27.75 -21.63 -2.48
N ALA A 45 -28.11 -20.48 -1.90
CA ALA A 45 -27.22 -19.32 -1.75
C ALA A 45 -25.93 -19.67 -0.99
N ALA A 46 -26.04 -20.33 0.17
CA ALA A 46 -24.89 -20.76 0.97
C ALA A 46 -23.95 -21.76 0.26
N HIS A 47 -24.46 -22.53 -0.71
CA HIS A 47 -23.65 -23.45 -1.52
C HIS A 47 -23.12 -22.82 -2.82
N SER A 48 -23.52 -21.59 -3.12
CA SER A 48 -23.14 -20.89 -4.36
C SER A 48 -21.80 -20.15 -4.25
N TYR A 49 -21.31 -19.90 -3.03
CA TYR A 49 -20.03 -19.23 -2.74
C TYR A 49 -19.79 -17.95 -3.58
N PRO A 50 -20.65 -16.92 -3.46
CA PRO A 50 -20.54 -15.68 -4.23
C PRO A 50 -19.15 -15.03 -4.11
N SER A 51 -18.51 -15.12 -2.93
CA SER A 51 -17.14 -14.69 -2.67
C SER A 51 -16.08 -15.19 -3.67
N LYS A 52 -16.26 -16.38 -4.26
CA LYS A 52 -15.33 -16.90 -5.28
C LYS A 52 -15.42 -16.19 -6.64
N TYR A 53 -16.51 -15.47 -6.88
CA TYR A 53 -16.83 -14.84 -8.17
C TYR A 53 -16.74 -13.32 -8.12
N ALA A 54 -16.95 -12.68 -6.96
CA ALA A 54 -16.57 -11.28 -6.70
C ALA A 54 -15.09 -11.04 -7.05
N LEU A 55 -14.25 -12.04 -6.81
CA LEU A 55 -12.80 -12.05 -7.09
C LEU A 55 -12.44 -12.32 -8.56
N ALA A 56 -13.41 -12.77 -9.37
CA ALA A 56 -13.21 -13.25 -10.74
C ALA A 56 -13.86 -12.37 -11.83
N GLY A 57 -14.46 -11.23 -11.46
CA GLY A 57 -14.90 -10.17 -12.40
C GLY A 57 -13.77 -9.67 -13.32
N PRO A 58 -14.10 -8.99 -14.44
CA PRO A 58 -13.37 -9.06 -15.71
C PRO A 58 -11.88 -8.77 -15.58
N SER A 59 -11.09 -9.85 -15.53
CA SER A 59 -9.64 -9.99 -15.76
C SER A 59 -8.62 -9.10 -15.02
N ASP A 60 -8.97 -7.90 -14.58
CA ASP A 60 -8.04 -6.93 -14.04
C ASP A 60 -8.33 -6.77 -12.54
N GLY A 61 -7.30 -6.89 -11.71
CA GLY A 61 -7.46 -6.64 -10.27
C GLY A 61 -7.77 -5.17 -10.02
N PHE A 62 -7.58 -4.70 -8.79
CA PHE A 62 -7.48 -3.26 -8.60
C PHE A 62 -6.41 -2.68 -9.53
N GLY A 63 -6.74 -1.59 -10.21
CA GLY A 63 -5.75 -0.83 -10.94
C GLY A 63 -4.69 -0.29 -9.99
N GLN A 64 -3.50 -0.02 -10.48
CA GLN A 64 -2.38 0.42 -9.61
C GLN A 64 -2.71 1.68 -8.79
N LYS A 65 -3.46 2.61 -9.37
CA LYS A 65 -3.94 3.80 -8.66
C LYS A 65 -4.84 3.47 -7.46
N THR A 66 -5.67 2.44 -7.56
CA THR A 66 -6.54 2.00 -6.47
C THR A 66 -5.72 1.29 -5.39
N LEU A 67 -4.79 0.41 -5.78
CA LEU A 67 -3.86 -0.23 -4.83
C LEU A 67 -3.02 0.80 -4.05
N ALA A 68 -2.54 1.83 -4.75
CA ALA A 68 -1.84 2.96 -4.14
C ALA A 68 -2.69 3.65 -3.06
N LYS A 69 -3.96 3.93 -3.35
CA LYS A 69 -4.87 4.59 -2.40
C LYS A 69 -5.24 3.71 -1.20
N ILE A 70 -5.40 2.41 -1.42
CA ILE A 70 -5.61 1.43 -0.34
C ILE A 70 -4.38 1.42 0.59
N ALA A 71 -3.17 1.41 0.02
CA ALA A 71 -1.93 1.43 0.79
C ALA A 71 -1.74 2.75 1.57
N GLU A 72 -2.04 3.90 0.95
CA GLU A 72 -2.05 5.21 1.64
C GLU A 72 -3.01 5.20 2.84
N ALA A 73 -4.26 4.75 2.65
CA ALA A 73 -5.25 4.68 3.73
C ALA A 73 -4.78 3.79 4.89
N ALA A 74 -4.13 2.66 4.59
CA ALA A 74 -3.57 1.77 5.60
C ALA A 74 -2.40 2.41 6.38
N LEU A 75 -1.51 3.12 5.68
CA LEU A 75 -0.39 3.85 6.30
C LEU A 75 -0.87 5.01 7.18
N ASP A 76 -1.85 5.77 6.72
CA ASP A 76 -2.44 6.88 7.47
C ASP A 76 -3.10 6.36 8.76
N ALA A 77 -3.88 5.28 8.66
CA ALA A 77 -4.49 4.64 9.83
C ALA A 77 -3.44 4.10 10.80
N ALA A 78 -2.37 3.48 10.31
CA ALA A 78 -1.26 3.02 11.14
C ALA A 78 -0.57 4.19 11.87
N ALA A 79 -0.36 5.32 11.20
CA ALA A 79 0.24 6.51 11.81
C ALA A 79 -0.64 7.09 12.94
N VAL A 80 -1.95 7.11 12.73
CA VAL A 80 -2.93 7.51 13.76
C VAL A 80 -2.91 6.52 14.92
N LEU A 81 -2.94 5.22 14.65
CA LEU A 81 -2.94 4.17 15.67
C LEU A 81 -1.73 4.26 16.62
N LEU A 82 -0.54 4.58 16.09
CA LEU A 82 0.67 4.70 16.92
C LEU A 82 0.78 6.00 17.74
N THR A 83 0.04 7.03 17.36
CA THR A 83 0.12 8.35 18.00
C THR A 83 -1.09 8.68 18.86
N SER A 84 -2.18 7.93 18.68
CA SER A 84 -3.43 8.10 19.41
C SER A 84 -3.35 7.48 20.81
N GLU A 85 -3.89 8.21 21.80
CA GLU A 85 -4.20 7.64 23.12
C GLU A 85 -5.61 7.01 23.16
N ASP A 86 -6.36 7.09 22.07
CA ASP A 86 -7.71 6.57 21.92
C ASP A 86 -7.68 5.09 21.50
N ASP A 87 -8.34 4.24 22.29
CA ASP A 87 -8.53 2.81 22.00
C ASP A 87 -9.38 2.59 20.74
N ASP A 88 -10.13 3.61 20.28
CA ASP A 88 -10.97 3.57 19.08
C ASP A 88 -10.23 4.00 17.80
N ALA A 89 -8.89 4.14 17.83
CA ALA A 89 -8.12 4.48 16.64
C ALA A 89 -8.31 3.44 15.51
N PRO A 90 -8.43 3.87 14.24
CA PRO A 90 -8.74 2.97 13.15
C PRO A 90 -7.58 1.99 12.90
N LEU A 91 -7.91 0.70 12.83
CA LEU A 91 -6.95 -0.32 12.40
C LEU A 91 -6.67 -0.16 10.89
N PRO A 92 -5.43 -0.41 10.42
CA PRO A 92 -5.10 -0.37 8.99
C PRO A 92 -6.00 -1.26 8.12
N GLU A 93 -6.37 -2.44 8.63
CA GLU A 93 -7.31 -3.36 7.98
C GLU A 93 -8.70 -2.74 7.79
N HIS A 94 -9.20 -2.03 8.80
CA HIS A 94 -10.50 -1.37 8.73
C HIS A 94 -10.47 -0.18 7.75
N ALA A 95 -9.43 0.66 7.81
CA ALA A 95 -9.30 1.79 6.89
C ALA A 95 -9.17 1.34 5.42
N ALA A 96 -8.40 0.28 5.16
CA ALA A 96 -8.32 -0.32 3.83
C ALA A 96 -9.66 -0.91 3.39
N SER A 97 -10.36 -1.62 4.28
CA SER A 97 -11.68 -2.19 4.02
C SER A 97 -12.72 -1.10 3.71
N ASP A 98 -12.76 -0.02 4.50
CA ASP A 98 -13.67 1.11 4.33
C ASP A 98 -13.39 1.87 3.04
N TYR A 99 -12.11 2.06 2.68
CA TYR A 99 -11.75 2.65 1.39
C TYR A 99 -12.25 1.79 0.23
N ILE A 100 -12.00 0.48 0.28
CA ILE A 100 -12.50 -0.45 -0.74
C ILE A 100 -14.02 -0.41 -0.80
N ALA A 101 -14.71 -0.44 0.34
CA ALA A 101 -16.16 -0.41 0.40
C ALA A 101 -16.71 0.90 -0.18
N THR A 102 -16.09 2.03 0.10
CA THR A 102 -16.51 3.35 -0.44
C THR A 102 -16.25 3.46 -1.95
N ASP A 103 -15.08 3.03 -2.42
CA ASP A 103 -14.74 2.98 -3.85
C ASP A 103 -15.63 1.95 -4.60
N ARG A 104 -16.10 0.92 -3.87
CA ARG A 104 -16.99 -0.14 -4.38
C ARG A 104 -18.48 0.12 -4.18
N GLU A 105 -18.94 1.06 -3.35
CA GLU A 105 -20.35 1.49 -3.37
C GLU A 105 -20.71 2.10 -4.74
N GLU A 106 -19.72 2.65 -5.46
CA GLU A 106 -19.86 2.99 -6.88
C GLU A 106 -19.84 1.76 -7.82
N PHE A 107 -19.33 0.63 -7.34
CA PHE A 107 -19.21 -0.65 -8.03
C PHE A 107 -20.26 -1.66 -7.51
N ASP A 108 -21.48 -1.44 -8.01
CA ASP A 108 -22.48 -2.47 -8.32
C ASP A 108 -23.59 -2.68 -7.29
N LEU A 109 -24.55 -1.74 -7.29
CA LEU A 109 -25.92 -1.93 -6.74
C LEU A 109 -26.66 -3.16 -7.33
N GLY A 110 -26.08 -3.91 -8.26
CA GLY A 110 -26.63 -5.13 -8.86
C GLY A 110 -25.74 -6.37 -8.73
N TYR A 111 -24.66 -6.37 -7.93
CA TYR A 111 -23.71 -7.50 -7.92
C TYR A 111 -24.38 -8.87 -7.70
N TYR A 112 -25.20 -9.00 -6.65
CA TYR A 112 -25.87 -10.27 -6.35
C TYR A 112 -26.97 -10.60 -7.35
N GLU A 113 -27.61 -9.58 -7.92
CA GLU A 113 -28.59 -9.73 -8.99
C GLU A 113 -27.93 -10.28 -10.26
N ASP A 114 -26.77 -9.75 -10.66
CA ASP A 114 -25.98 -10.21 -11.79
C ASP A 114 -25.37 -11.58 -11.54
N PHE A 115 -24.87 -11.83 -10.32
CA PHE A 115 -24.37 -13.15 -9.92
C PHE A 115 -25.48 -14.21 -10.01
N PHE A 116 -26.68 -13.88 -9.54
CA PHE A 116 -27.83 -14.75 -9.68
C PHE A 116 -28.10 -15.08 -11.15
N GLN A 117 -28.21 -14.07 -12.02
CA GLN A 117 -28.51 -14.28 -13.44
C GLN A 117 -27.43 -15.10 -14.15
N ASN A 118 -26.15 -14.82 -13.87
CA ASN A 118 -25.03 -15.43 -14.58
C ASN A 118 -24.66 -16.82 -14.07
N HIS A 119 -24.87 -17.11 -12.78
CA HIS A 119 -24.31 -18.30 -12.13
C HIS A 119 -25.35 -19.16 -11.40
N VAL A 120 -26.29 -18.56 -10.66
CA VAL A 120 -27.21 -19.32 -9.78
C VAL A 120 -28.48 -19.75 -10.51
N LYS A 121 -29.04 -18.90 -11.37
CA LYS A 121 -30.29 -19.15 -12.11
C LYS A 121 -30.22 -20.39 -12.99
N SER A 122 -29.05 -20.68 -13.53
CA SER A 122 -28.82 -21.85 -14.39
C SER A 122 -28.59 -23.15 -13.60
N ASP A 123 -28.41 -23.08 -12.29
CA ASP A 123 -28.15 -24.22 -11.42
C ASP A 123 -29.35 -25.18 -11.39
N ARG A 124 -29.04 -26.46 -11.18
CA ARG A 124 -30.06 -27.51 -11.13
C ARG A 124 -31.08 -27.27 -10.02
N ASP A 125 -30.61 -26.87 -8.85
CA ASP A 125 -31.45 -26.76 -7.67
C ASP A 125 -32.36 -25.53 -7.78
N THR A 126 -31.82 -24.42 -8.31
CA THR A 126 -32.59 -23.23 -8.66
C THR A 126 -33.64 -23.53 -9.73
N LYS A 127 -33.30 -24.27 -10.79
CA LYS A 127 -34.27 -24.68 -11.81
C LYS A 127 -35.42 -25.52 -11.25
N SER A 128 -35.13 -26.41 -10.31
CA SER A 128 -36.19 -27.19 -9.64
C SER A 128 -37.14 -26.28 -8.87
N LEU A 129 -36.64 -25.21 -8.27
CA LEU A 129 -37.44 -24.24 -7.54
C LEU A 129 -38.32 -23.44 -8.52
N PHE A 130 -37.77 -22.95 -9.63
CA PHE A 130 -38.55 -22.31 -10.70
C PHE A 130 -39.64 -23.24 -11.25
N SER A 131 -39.34 -24.52 -11.50
CA SER A 131 -40.34 -25.50 -11.94
C SER A 131 -41.47 -25.70 -10.93
N PHE A 132 -41.18 -25.64 -9.62
CA PHE A 132 -42.24 -25.70 -8.61
C PHE A 132 -43.22 -24.51 -8.74
N PHE A 133 -42.71 -23.29 -8.97
CA PHE A 133 -43.57 -22.13 -9.21
C PHE A 133 -44.37 -22.26 -10.52
N THR A 134 -43.72 -22.63 -11.63
CA THR A 134 -44.40 -22.68 -12.93
C THR A 134 -45.36 -23.85 -13.10
N ASP A 135 -45.05 -25.00 -12.51
CA ASP A 135 -45.79 -26.24 -12.77
C ASP A 135 -46.81 -26.54 -11.66
N VAL A 136 -46.65 -25.96 -10.46
CA VAL A 136 -47.55 -26.19 -9.33
C VAL A 136 -48.27 -24.91 -8.97
N VAL A 137 -47.53 -23.86 -8.56
CA VAL A 137 -48.15 -22.64 -8.04
C VAL A 137 -49.00 -21.94 -9.10
N PHE A 138 -48.45 -21.75 -10.31
CA PHE A 138 -49.16 -21.10 -11.41
C PHE A 138 -50.35 -21.93 -11.89
N GLU A 139 -50.15 -23.23 -12.10
CA GLU A 139 -51.22 -24.11 -12.59
C GLU A 139 -52.39 -24.20 -11.59
N ASP A 140 -52.11 -24.38 -10.31
CA ASP A 140 -53.14 -24.48 -9.27
C ASP A 140 -53.87 -23.14 -9.08
N ALA A 141 -53.16 -22.01 -9.17
CA ALA A 141 -53.74 -20.67 -9.06
C ALA A 141 -54.38 -20.14 -10.36
N GLY A 142 -54.33 -20.91 -11.45
CA GLY A 142 -54.97 -20.57 -12.72
C GLY A 142 -54.20 -19.57 -13.59
N TYR A 143 -52.92 -19.33 -13.31
CA TYR A 143 -52.02 -18.53 -14.15
C TYR A 143 -51.38 -19.38 -15.25
N SER A 144 -51.16 -18.78 -16.41
CA SER A 144 -50.48 -19.45 -17.52
C SER A 144 -48.97 -19.45 -17.30
N ASN A 145 -48.36 -20.64 -17.26
CA ASN A 145 -46.91 -20.85 -17.24
C ASN A 145 -46.20 -20.64 -18.58
N ARG A 146 -46.96 -20.23 -19.61
CA ARG A 146 -46.44 -19.82 -20.93
C ARG A 146 -46.57 -18.33 -21.17
N ASP A 147 -47.19 -17.62 -20.23
CA ASP A 147 -47.30 -16.18 -20.32
C ASP A 147 -45.96 -15.55 -19.93
N ILE A 148 -45.43 -14.70 -20.80
CA ILE A 148 -44.12 -14.08 -20.59
C ILE A 148 -44.19 -13.12 -19.41
N ASP A 149 -45.29 -12.38 -19.27
CA ASP A 149 -45.44 -11.39 -18.19
C ASP A 149 -45.42 -12.09 -16.82
N ASN A 150 -46.03 -13.27 -16.70
CA ASN A 150 -46.01 -14.05 -15.45
C ASN A 150 -44.61 -14.61 -15.14
N LEU A 151 -43.86 -15.01 -16.16
CA LEU A 151 -42.51 -15.54 -16.01
C LEU A 151 -41.52 -14.42 -15.63
N ASP A 152 -41.70 -13.23 -16.19
CA ASP A 152 -40.88 -12.05 -15.88
C ASP A 152 -41.10 -11.62 -14.41
N VAL A 153 -42.35 -11.61 -13.93
CA VAL A 153 -42.67 -11.33 -12.51
C VAL A 153 -42.02 -12.36 -11.58
N LEU A 154 -42.07 -13.66 -11.92
CA LEU A 154 -41.39 -14.69 -11.13
C LEU A 154 -39.88 -14.47 -11.12
N ASP A 155 -39.28 -14.15 -12.27
CA ASP A 155 -37.84 -13.94 -12.36
C ASP A 155 -37.37 -12.77 -11.51
N GLU A 156 -38.09 -11.64 -11.55
CA GLU A 156 -37.79 -10.45 -10.77
C GLU A 156 -37.84 -10.73 -9.26
N ILE A 157 -38.91 -11.36 -8.77
CA ILE A 157 -39.06 -11.66 -7.34
C ILE A 157 -38.03 -12.71 -6.89
N MET A 158 -37.76 -13.72 -7.72
CA MET A 158 -36.74 -14.74 -7.42
C MET A 158 -35.35 -14.12 -7.39
N GLN A 159 -35.02 -13.23 -8.33
CA GLN A 159 -33.75 -12.50 -8.35
C GLN A 159 -33.58 -11.66 -7.09
N GLU A 160 -34.58 -10.87 -6.71
CA GLU A 160 -34.58 -10.06 -5.47
C GLU A 160 -34.28 -10.96 -4.25
N LYS A 161 -35.00 -12.08 -4.12
CA LYS A 161 -34.90 -12.97 -2.96
C LYS A 161 -33.62 -13.79 -2.91
N PHE A 162 -33.11 -14.20 -4.07
CA PHE A 162 -31.77 -14.80 -4.14
C PHE A 162 -30.69 -13.77 -3.86
N ALA A 163 -30.84 -12.52 -4.31
CA ALA A 163 -29.86 -11.47 -4.03
C ALA A 163 -29.75 -11.18 -2.53
N GLU A 164 -30.87 -11.08 -1.82
CA GLU A 164 -30.91 -10.97 -0.36
C GLU A 164 -30.21 -12.17 0.32
N ALA A 165 -30.59 -13.40 -0.04
CA ALA A 165 -30.02 -14.61 0.58
C ALA A 165 -28.53 -14.80 0.25
N LEU A 166 -28.08 -14.38 -0.93
CA LEU A 166 -26.68 -14.39 -1.31
C LEU A 166 -25.89 -13.37 -0.50
N ALA A 167 -26.44 -12.16 -0.30
CA ALA A 167 -25.82 -11.13 0.53
C ALA A 167 -25.70 -11.57 2.00
N GLU A 168 -26.70 -12.27 2.54
CA GLU A 168 -26.64 -12.83 3.89
C GLU A 168 -25.65 -14.00 4.02
N ALA A 169 -25.45 -14.77 2.94
CA ALA A 169 -24.56 -15.92 2.92
C ALA A 169 -23.11 -15.57 2.57
N ASP A 170 -22.85 -14.37 2.05
CA ASP A 170 -21.50 -13.93 1.67
C ASP A 170 -20.71 -13.53 2.92
N ASP A 171 -19.68 -14.33 3.21
CA ASP A 171 -18.73 -14.09 4.30
C ASP A 171 -17.45 -13.37 3.83
N SER A 172 -17.43 -12.88 2.58
CA SER A 172 -16.28 -12.14 2.07
C SER A 172 -16.11 -10.78 2.74
N SER A 173 -14.84 -10.38 2.83
CA SER A 173 -14.43 -9.06 3.24
C SER A 173 -14.03 -8.24 2.00
N PRO A 174 -14.20 -6.90 2.00
CA PRO A 174 -13.60 -6.04 1.00
C PRO A 174 -12.10 -6.30 0.77
N LEU A 175 -11.38 -6.72 1.81
CA LEU A 175 -9.95 -7.07 1.72
C LEU A 175 -9.68 -8.30 0.86
N ASP A 176 -10.64 -9.22 0.69
CA ASP A 176 -10.47 -10.41 -0.17
C ASP A 176 -10.24 -10.02 -1.63
N LEU A 177 -10.68 -8.82 -2.03
CA LEU A 177 -10.48 -8.26 -3.37
C LEU A 177 -9.00 -7.94 -3.66
N ILE A 178 -8.17 -7.81 -2.63
CA ILE A 178 -6.72 -7.65 -2.75
C ILE A 178 -6.12 -9.03 -3.01
N ARG A 179 -5.58 -9.24 -4.21
CA ARG A 179 -4.97 -10.52 -4.58
C ARG A 179 -3.62 -10.65 -3.89
N SER A 180 -3.20 -11.89 -3.61
CA SER A 180 -1.86 -12.20 -3.06
C SER A 180 -0.65 -11.74 -3.90
N ARG A 181 -0.90 -11.31 -5.14
CA ARG A 181 0.10 -10.76 -6.07
C ARG A 181 -0.02 -9.25 -6.29
N ASP A 182 -0.98 -8.60 -5.64
CA ASP A 182 -1.20 -7.16 -5.78
C ASP A 182 -0.12 -6.44 -4.95
N GLU A 183 0.69 -5.69 -5.66
CA GLU A 183 1.88 -5.02 -5.16
C GLU A 183 1.74 -3.53 -5.42
N VAL A 184 2.27 -2.72 -4.50
CA VAL A 184 2.34 -1.27 -4.61
C VAL A 184 3.80 -0.83 -4.51
N GLU A 185 4.16 0.18 -5.28
CA GLU A 185 5.45 0.84 -5.15
C GLU A 185 5.43 1.89 -4.04
N ILE A 186 6.36 1.75 -3.10
CA ILE A 186 6.50 2.65 -1.97
C ILE A 186 7.98 2.97 -1.71
N CYS A 187 8.22 4.07 -1.04
CA CYS A 187 9.53 4.39 -0.50
C CYS A 187 9.47 4.77 0.99
N TYR A 188 10.56 4.48 1.68
CA TYR A 188 10.83 4.94 3.02
C TYR A 188 11.75 6.15 2.98
N ILE A 189 11.36 7.22 3.66
CA ILE A 189 12.10 8.48 3.84
C ILE A 189 12.27 8.70 5.34
N PRO A 190 13.50 8.67 5.88
CA PRO A 190 13.71 8.86 7.31
C PRO A 190 13.19 10.24 7.75
N GLU A 191 12.38 10.26 8.81
CA GLU A 191 11.73 11.45 9.34
C GLU A 191 10.72 12.13 8.38
N GLY A 192 10.31 11.44 7.30
CA GLY A 192 9.34 11.92 6.31
C GLY A 192 7.92 12.11 6.87
N GLY A 193 7.62 11.52 8.02
CA GLY A 193 6.38 11.74 8.77
C GLY A 193 6.45 12.94 9.73
N LYS A 194 7.66 13.43 10.03
CA LYS A 194 7.89 14.54 10.97
C LYS A 194 8.08 15.88 10.26
N TYR A 195 8.70 15.87 9.09
CA TYR A 195 9.04 17.08 8.33
C TYR A 195 8.46 17.04 6.92
N ALA A 196 8.23 18.22 6.33
CA ALA A 196 7.93 18.29 4.90
C ALA A 196 9.19 17.92 4.10
N ILE A 197 9.01 17.32 2.92
CA ILE A 197 10.14 16.86 2.08
C ILE A 197 11.10 18.00 1.75
N ASP A 198 10.55 19.16 1.39
CA ASP A 198 11.32 20.37 1.05
C ASP A 198 12.21 20.85 2.22
N ASP A 199 11.83 20.54 3.47
CA ASP A 199 12.60 20.93 4.67
C ASP A 199 13.79 20.01 4.94
N ILE A 200 13.74 18.75 4.47
CA ILE A 200 14.76 17.73 4.72
C ILE A 200 15.61 17.39 3.48
N GLN A 201 15.40 18.10 2.37
CA GLN A 201 16.18 17.95 1.14
C GLN A 201 17.61 18.46 1.31
N THR A 202 18.58 17.75 0.74
CA THR A 202 19.97 18.23 0.65
C THR A 202 20.11 19.40 -0.32
N SER A 203 21.11 20.24 -0.10
CA SER A 203 21.46 21.33 -1.01
C SER A 203 22.94 21.31 -1.36
N TYR A 204 23.32 22.01 -2.42
CA TYR A 204 24.72 22.16 -2.84
C TYR A 204 25.14 23.62 -2.78
N THR A 205 26.42 23.83 -2.51
CA THR A 205 27.04 25.17 -2.43
C THR A 205 27.51 25.70 -3.78
N SER A 206 27.55 24.82 -4.78
CA SER A 206 27.94 25.09 -6.16
C SER A 206 26.79 24.78 -7.12
N VAL A 207 26.92 25.24 -8.36
CA VAL A 207 26.04 24.83 -9.48
C VAL A 207 26.29 23.39 -9.92
N CYS A 208 27.42 22.80 -9.51
CA CYS A 208 27.73 21.40 -9.72
C CYS A 208 27.25 20.60 -8.52
N SER A 209 26.41 19.59 -8.74
CA SER A 209 26.07 18.60 -7.72
C SER A 209 27.23 17.62 -7.59
N SER A 210 28.00 17.75 -6.51
CA SER A 210 29.11 16.84 -6.20
C SER A 210 29.17 16.54 -4.71
N SER A 211 29.71 15.39 -4.37
CA SER A 211 29.97 14.89 -3.02
C SER A 211 30.91 15.79 -2.22
N VAL A 212 31.70 16.63 -2.88
CA VAL A 212 32.58 17.63 -2.23
C VAL A 212 31.94 19.02 -2.14
N ASP A 213 30.94 19.33 -2.98
CA ASP A 213 30.21 20.61 -3.01
C ASP A 213 28.87 20.56 -2.25
N VAL A 214 28.45 19.38 -1.78
CA VAL A 214 27.25 19.20 -0.97
C VAL A 214 27.34 20.07 0.29
N ARG A 215 26.24 20.70 0.66
CA ARG A 215 26.20 21.56 1.85
C ARG A 215 26.22 20.68 3.11
N PRO A 216 27.24 20.79 3.98
CA PRO A 216 27.34 19.98 5.19
C PRO A 216 26.47 20.58 6.30
N ASP A 217 25.17 20.38 6.19
CA ASP A 217 24.15 20.79 7.16
C ASP A 217 23.41 19.56 7.76
N GLU A 218 22.38 19.83 8.55
CA GLU A 218 21.59 18.79 9.21
C GLU A 218 20.92 17.82 8.21
N ASN A 219 20.55 18.29 7.02
CA ASN A 219 19.94 17.46 5.99
C ASN A 219 20.96 16.51 5.38
N PHE A 220 22.18 16.98 5.15
CA PHE A 220 23.26 16.08 4.74
C PHE A 220 23.68 15.11 5.86
N ALA A 221 23.63 15.53 7.13
CA ALA A 221 23.85 14.62 8.26
C ALA A 221 22.82 13.48 8.30
N ARG A 222 21.53 13.77 8.02
CA ARG A 222 20.47 12.74 7.88
C ARG A 222 20.79 11.74 6.77
N VAL A 223 21.28 12.23 5.62
CA VAL A 223 21.71 11.37 4.50
C VAL A 223 22.82 10.42 4.93
N LEU A 224 23.88 10.95 5.55
CA LEU A 224 24.99 10.11 6.03
C LEU A 224 24.50 9.08 7.05
N ALA A 225 23.71 9.50 8.04
CA ALA A 225 23.15 8.62 9.06
C ALA A 225 22.28 7.49 8.46
N PHE A 226 21.45 7.82 7.47
CA PHE A 226 20.62 6.86 6.74
C PHE A 226 21.47 5.79 6.05
N PHE A 227 22.56 6.17 5.40
CA PHE A 227 23.47 5.25 4.71
C PHE A 227 24.45 4.54 5.64
N GLY A 228 24.44 4.83 6.95
CA GLY A 228 25.33 4.23 7.96
C GLY A 228 26.73 4.84 8.02
N TRP A 229 26.87 6.11 7.62
CA TRP A 229 28.12 6.85 7.65
C TRP A 229 28.09 7.94 8.71
N THR A 230 29.20 8.10 9.43
CA THR A 230 29.45 9.31 10.22
C THR A 230 30.11 10.40 9.36
N ALA A 231 29.98 11.66 9.78
CA ALA A 231 30.67 12.78 9.11
C ALA A 231 32.19 12.59 9.08
N GLU A 232 32.78 12.08 10.17
CA GLU A 232 34.22 11.83 10.25
C GLU A 232 34.68 10.71 9.31
N GLU A 233 33.93 9.60 9.24
CA GLU A 233 34.25 8.53 8.29
C GLU A 233 34.15 8.99 6.84
N PHE A 234 33.13 9.79 6.51
CA PHE A 234 32.97 10.32 5.16
C PHE A 234 34.12 11.25 4.79
N LYS A 235 34.47 12.22 5.65
CA LYS A 235 35.63 13.12 5.44
C LYS A 235 36.94 12.34 5.27
N ALA A 236 37.16 11.32 6.10
CA ALA A 236 38.35 10.48 6.01
C ALA A 236 38.41 9.72 4.67
N ALA A 237 37.28 9.18 4.20
CA ALA A 237 37.19 8.47 2.94
C ALA A 237 37.41 9.41 1.73
N VAL A 238 36.85 10.63 1.76
CA VAL A 238 37.13 11.64 0.72
C VAL A 238 38.61 11.99 0.67
N LYS A 239 39.22 12.25 1.83
CA LYS A 239 40.66 12.54 1.92
C LYS A 239 41.54 11.40 1.40
N GLU A 240 41.16 10.16 1.67
CA GLU A 240 41.86 8.99 1.15
C GLU A 240 41.71 8.85 -0.38
N ALA A 241 40.51 9.10 -0.91
CA ALA A 241 40.19 8.92 -2.32
C ALA A 241 40.70 10.03 -3.23
N THR A 242 40.58 11.30 -2.81
CA THR A 242 40.91 12.47 -3.65
C THR A 242 42.15 13.23 -3.18
N GLY A 243 42.53 13.07 -1.90
CA GLY A 243 43.56 13.88 -1.25
C GLY A 243 43.03 15.18 -0.65
N ASP A 244 41.75 15.51 -0.87
CA ASP A 244 41.14 16.75 -0.38
C ASP A 244 40.67 16.60 1.07
N ASP A 245 41.11 17.52 1.92
CA ASP A 245 40.66 17.59 3.31
C ASP A 245 39.51 18.60 3.41
N LEU A 246 38.27 18.10 3.43
CA LEU A 246 37.05 18.92 3.44
C LEU A 246 36.95 19.89 4.61
N ALA A 247 37.62 19.61 5.73
CA ALA A 247 37.63 20.46 6.93
C ALA A 247 38.89 21.34 7.03
N ALA A 248 39.81 21.24 6.07
CA ALA A 248 41.01 22.07 6.06
C ALA A 248 40.65 23.51 5.70
N GLN A 249 41.25 24.45 6.43
CA GLN A 249 41.14 25.86 6.10
C GLN A 249 41.85 26.13 4.77
N PRO A 250 41.18 26.78 3.80
CA PRO A 250 41.80 27.15 2.53
C PRO A 250 42.95 28.14 2.77
N LEU A 251 43.95 28.16 1.88
CA LEU A 251 44.95 29.22 1.86
C LEU A 251 44.53 30.27 0.84
N ILE A 252 44.70 31.56 1.17
CA ILE A 252 44.34 32.65 0.24
C ILE A 252 45.13 32.58 -1.07
N GLU A 253 46.34 32.02 -0.99
CA GLU A 253 47.25 31.74 -2.11
C GLU A 253 46.64 30.77 -3.13
N ASP A 254 45.71 29.90 -2.70
CA ASP A 254 45.00 28.94 -3.57
C ASP A 254 44.02 29.64 -4.53
N PHE A 255 43.75 30.94 -4.35
CA PHE A 255 42.76 31.72 -5.09
C PHE A 255 43.35 32.93 -5.83
N GLU A 256 44.68 33.06 -5.90
CA GLU A 256 45.37 34.25 -6.46
C GLU A 256 45.31 34.37 -8.00
N ASP A 257 44.65 33.45 -8.70
CA ASP A 257 44.46 33.50 -10.16
C ASP A 257 43.33 34.47 -10.59
N GLY A 258 43.50 35.79 -10.44
CA GLY A 258 42.65 36.80 -11.12
C GLY A 258 42.19 38.03 -10.30
N ASP A 259 41.04 38.61 -10.67
CA ASP A 259 40.44 39.80 -10.03
C ASP A 259 40.23 39.55 -8.54
N GLN A 260 40.95 40.32 -7.71
CA GLN A 260 41.02 40.21 -6.25
C GLN A 260 39.63 40.10 -5.58
N ARG A 261 38.60 40.73 -6.15
CA ARG A 261 37.23 40.68 -5.61
C ARG A 261 36.59 39.28 -5.70
N PHE A 262 36.94 38.52 -6.73
CA PHE A 262 36.49 37.14 -6.89
C PHE A 262 37.29 36.18 -6.01
N ALA A 263 38.58 36.45 -5.79
CA ALA A 263 39.41 35.71 -4.84
C ALA A 263 38.88 35.85 -3.41
N ASP A 264 38.57 37.08 -2.97
CA ASP A 264 38.02 37.36 -1.63
C ASP A 264 36.65 36.70 -1.39
N TYR A 265 35.82 36.60 -2.42
CA TYR A 265 34.52 35.92 -2.32
C TYR A 265 34.69 34.40 -2.22
N ARG A 266 35.49 33.79 -3.10
CA ARG A 266 35.72 32.33 -3.10
C ARG A 266 36.43 31.85 -1.84
N PHE A 267 37.41 32.62 -1.38
CA PHE A 267 38.12 32.32 -0.13
C PHE A 267 37.17 32.32 1.08
N ARG A 268 36.28 33.32 1.18
CA ARG A 268 35.25 33.34 2.24
C ARG A 268 34.31 32.15 2.16
N GLN A 269 33.80 31.84 0.96
CA GLN A 269 32.90 30.70 0.76
C GLN A 269 33.57 29.36 1.13
N ALA A 270 34.83 29.16 0.73
CA ALA A 270 35.59 27.97 1.07
C ALA A 270 35.90 27.89 2.58
N THR A 271 36.16 29.03 3.22
CA THR A 271 36.39 29.12 4.68
C THR A 271 35.11 28.74 5.44
N GLU A 272 33.97 29.30 5.04
CA GLU A 272 32.65 28.97 5.62
C GLU A 272 32.33 27.48 5.44
N LEU A 273 32.57 26.92 4.25
CA LEU A 273 32.34 25.50 3.97
C LEU A 273 33.21 24.58 4.84
N ALA A 274 34.50 24.90 4.98
CA ALA A 274 35.41 24.15 5.85
C ALA A 274 34.99 24.20 7.33
N GLU A 275 34.51 25.35 7.80
CA GLU A 275 33.96 25.47 9.16
C GLU A 275 32.68 24.64 9.35
N MET A 276 31.79 24.61 8.35
CA MET A 276 30.59 23.78 8.41
C MET A 276 30.95 22.28 8.45
N TRP A 277 31.87 21.81 7.60
CA TRP A 277 32.38 20.42 7.62
C TRP A 277 33.04 20.03 8.94
N LYS A 278 33.72 20.99 9.58
CA LYS A 278 34.34 20.78 10.90
C LYS A 278 33.30 20.60 12.01
N ASN A 279 32.16 21.28 11.89
CA ASN A 279 31.11 21.28 12.91
C ASN A 279 29.96 20.30 12.59
N LEU A 280 30.02 19.60 11.45
CA LEU A 280 29.01 18.64 11.05
C LEU A 280 29.05 17.41 11.97
N GLU A 281 27.96 17.20 12.71
CA GLU A 281 27.75 16.03 13.55
C GLU A 281 26.64 15.15 12.96
N THR A 282 26.88 13.86 12.90
CA THR A 282 25.90 12.85 12.48
C THR A 282 25.37 12.11 13.69
N ASN A 283 24.06 12.20 13.90
CA ASN A 283 23.34 11.49 14.97
C ASN A 283 22.52 10.34 14.39
N ASN A 284 22.15 9.35 15.21
CA ASN A 284 21.31 8.21 14.83
C ASN A 284 21.85 7.44 13.60
N VAL A 285 23.17 7.32 13.50
CA VAL A 285 23.82 6.60 12.40
C VAL A 285 23.46 5.13 12.48
N ARG A 286 22.98 4.56 11.36
CA ARG A 286 22.67 3.13 11.30
C ARG A 286 23.94 2.30 11.54
N PRO A 287 23.83 1.14 12.22
CA PRO A 287 24.99 0.28 12.50
C PRO A 287 25.54 -0.42 11.24
N VAL A 288 24.78 -0.44 10.14
CA VAL A 288 25.16 -1.11 8.90
C VAL A 288 25.24 -0.09 7.78
N LYS A 289 26.37 -0.07 7.06
CA LYS A 289 26.56 0.73 5.85
C LYS A 289 25.74 0.14 4.71
N LEU A 290 24.78 0.90 4.20
CA LEU A 290 23.95 0.50 3.06
C LEU A 290 24.73 0.59 1.75
N LEU A 291 25.61 1.59 1.64
CA LEU A 291 26.48 1.82 0.50
C LEU A 291 27.93 1.92 0.96
N ASN A 292 28.85 1.39 0.14
CA ASN A 292 30.26 1.70 0.27
C ASN A 292 30.54 3.14 -0.22
N TYR A 293 31.78 3.60 -0.03
CA TYR A 293 32.16 4.97 -0.38
C TYR A 293 31.89 5.29 -1.85
N ASP A 294 32.38 4.46 -2.78
CA ASP A 294 32.23 4.68 -4.23
C ASP A 294 30.76 4.82 -4.66
N LYS A 295 29.87 3.98 -4.10
CA LYS A 295 28.43 4.05 -4.41
C LYS A 295 27.74 5.24 -3.74
N LEU A 296 28.16 5.60 -2.52
CA LEU A 296 27.64 6.79 -1.86
C LEU A 296 28.02 8.05 -2.66
N THR A 297 29.26 8.20 -3.10
CA THR A 297 29.68 9.33 -3.93
C THR A 297 29.00 9.30 -5.29
N GLU A 298 28.82 8.12 -5.91
CA GLU A 298 28.03 8.00 -7.14
C GLU A 298 26.62 8.58 -6.97
N VAL A 299 25.92 8.24 -5.87
CA VAL A 299 24.60 8.80 -5.56
C VAL A 299 24.67 10.31 -5.38
N LEU A 300 25.61 10.81 -4.58
CA LEU A 300 25.74 12.25 -4.29
C LEU A 300 26.12 13.09 -5.52
N ASP A 301 26.96 12.55 -6.40
CA ASP A 301 27.44 13.23 -7.61
C ASP A 301 26.39 13.23 -8.73
N ASN A 302 25.48 12.25 -8.76
CA ASN A 302 24.46 12.13 -9.81
C ASN A 302 23.08 12.64 -9.37
N ALA A 303 22.85 12.89 -8.08
CA ALA A 303 21.63 13.51 -7.57
C ALA A 303 21.58 15.01 -7.88
N THR A 304 21.35 15.34 -9.16
CA THR A 304 21.22 16.72 -9.62
C THR A 304 20.10 17.42 -8.84
N TYR A 305 20.37 18.58 -8.24
CA TYR A 305 19.47 19.32 -7.31
C TYR A 305 19.26 18.70 -5.91
N GLY A 306 19.94 17.59 -5.61
CA GLY A 306 19.91 16.95 -4.31
C GLY A 306 18.71 16.03 -4.18
N GLY A 307 18.24 15.87 -2.96
CA GLY A 307 17.11 15.01 -2.67
C GLY A 307 17.05 14.65 -1.20
N VAL A 308 16.02 13.88 -0.86
CA VAL A 308 15.92 13.18 0.42
C VAL A 308 16.45 11.75 0.26
N PRO A 309 17.06 11.17 1.31
CA PRO A 309 17.45 9.78 1.27
C PRO A 309 16.21 8.88 1.20
N VAL A 310 16.22 7.91 0.29
CA VAL A 310 15.12 6.98 0.07
C VAL A 310 15.59 5.54 0.11
N PHE A 311 14.72 4.65 0.60
CA PHE A 311 14.72 3.23 0.24
C PHE A 311 13.43 2.92 -0.52
N ALA A 312 13.51 2.53 -1.78
CA ALA A 312 12.36 2.25 -2.64
C ALA A 312 12.22 0.75 -2.93
N CYS A 313 10.98 0.26 -2.95
CA CYS A 313 10.67 -1.16 -3.17
C CYS A 313 9.22 -1.37 -3.61
N ARG A 314 8.89 -2.61 -4.00
CA ARG A 314 7.51 -3.06 -4.18
C ARG A 314 7.10 -4.05 -3.11
N ILE A 315 6.02 -3.73 -2.40
CA ILE A 315 5.50 -4.55 -1.30
C ILE A 315 4.11 -5.06 -1.68
N LYS A 316 3.78 -6.29 -1.26
CA LYS A 316 2.41 -6.77 -1.36
C LYS A 316 1.51 -5.92 -0.47
N VAL A 317 0.43 -5.39 -1.03
CA VAL A 317 -0.52 -4.52 -0.30
C VAL A 317 -1.07 -5.24 0.93
N GLU A 318 -1.36 -6.53 0.82
CA GLU A 318 -1.80 -7.37 1.94
C GLU A 318 -0.79 -7.40 3.10
N GLN A 319 0.51 -7.49 2.82
CA GLN A 319 1.54 -7.52 3.86
C GLN A 319 1.63 -6.18 4.58
N LEU A 320 1.48 -5.06 3.85
CA LEU A 320 1.51 -3.71 4.43
C LEU A 320 0.32 -3.47 5.37
N ILE A 321 -0.88 -3.88 4.94
CA ILE A 321 -2.12 -3.76 5.72
C ILE A 321 -2.03 -4.58 7.01
N LYS A 322 -1.52 -5.82 6.93
CA LYS A 322 -1.45 -6.77 8.05
C LYS A 322 -0.21 -6.59 8.93
N HIS A 323 0.66 -5.63 8.63
CA HIS A 323 1.88 -5.42 9.40
C HIS A 323 1.54 -4.93 10.81
N ASP A 324 2.18 -5.52 11.82
CA ASP A 324 2.11 -5.04 13.20
C ASP A 324 3.03 -3.83 13.35
N TRP A 325 2.45 -2.64 13.18
CA TRP A 325 3.17 -1.37 13.25
C TRP A 325 3.65 -1.01 14.66
N SER A 326 3.44 -1.84 15.69
CA SER A 326 4.15 -1.69 16.97
C SER A 326 5.58 -2.24 16.94
N LYS A 327 5.98 -2.89 15.84
CA LYS A 327 7.22 -3.65 15.67
C LYS A 327 8.05 -3.13 14.52
N ASP A 328 9.36 -3.31 14.59
CA ASP A 328 10.26 -3.00 13.47
C ASP A 328 9.85 -3.80 12.23
N MET A 329 10.03 -3.20 11.06
CA MET A 329 9.80 -3.83 9.77
C MET A 329 11.09 -4.43 9.25
N ARG A 330 11.16 -5.76 9.23
CA ARG A 330 12.20 -6.50 8.51
C ARG A 330 11.80 -6.61 7.04
N ILE A 331 12.68 -6.19 6.15
CA ILE A 331 12.52 -6.23 4.69
C ILE A 331 13.54 -7.20 4.10
N THR A 332 13.06 -8.09 3.24
CA THR A 332 13.88 -9.08 2.52
C THR A 332 13.54 -9.07 1.02
N GLY A 333 14.49 -9.40 0.15
CA GLY A 333 14.26 -9.45 -1.30
C GLY A 333 14.92 -8.33 -2.11
N GLY A 334 15.62 -7.40 -1.44
CA GLY A 334 16.37 -6.31 -2.06
C GLY A 334 15.63 -4.98 -2.00
N GLY A 335 16.06 -4.01 -2.81
CA GLY A 335 15.50 -2.66 -2.85
C GLY A 335 16.44 -1.73 -3.56
N GLU A 336 16.05 -0.47 -3.68
CA GLU A 336 16.90 0.58 -4.22
C GLU A 336 17.10 1.65 -3.15
N VAL A 337 18.30 2.21 -3.08
CA VAL A 337 18.62 3.29 -2.15
C VAL A 337 19.28 4.43 -2.88
N GLY A 338 19.04 5.66 -2.43
CA GLY A 338 19.66 6.82 -3.04
C GLY A 338 19.10 8.14 -2.54
N LEU A 339 19.22 9.16 -3.37
CA LEU A 339 18.59 10.46 -3.15
C LEU A 339 17.53 10.70 -4.21
N HIS A 340 16.38 11.23 -3.79
CA HIS A 340 15.31 11.61 -4.69
C HIS A 340 14.70 12.97 -4.34
N ASP A 341 14.46 13.79 -5.37
CA ASP A 341 13.79 15.07 -5.31
C ASP A 341 12.36 14.92 -5.85
N PHE A 342 11.39 14.89 -4.92
CA PHE A 342 9.95 14.79 -5.23
C PHE A 342 9.34 16.09 -5.78
N CYS A 343 10.03 17.22 -5.68
CA CYS A 343 9.56 18.52 -6.17
C CYS A 343 9.75 18.62 -7.69
N ASN A 344 10.88 18.12 -8.19
CA ASN A 344 11.27 18.23 -9.60
C ASN A 344 11.40 16.89 -10.34
N GLY A 345 11.28 15.77 -9.64
CA GLY A 345 11.44 14.43 -10.23
C GLY A 345 12.87 14.16 -10.68
N SER A 346 13.85 14.39 -9.80
CA SER A 346 15.27 14.17 -10.05
C SER A 346 15.95 13.40 -8.92
N GLY A 347 17.24 13.08 -9.06
CA GLY A 347 17.98 12.30 -8.06
C GLY A 347 18.71 11.11 -8.68
N HIS A 348 19.33 10.29 -7.84
CA HIS A 348 20.01 9.06 -8.25
C HIS A 348 19.78 7.97 -7.22
N ILE A 349 19.29 6.82 -7.69
CA ILE A 349 19.10 5.62 -6.87
C ILE A 349 19.90 4.47 -7.47
N VAL A 350 20.36 3.57 -6.60
CA VAL A 350 21.14 2.40 -6.99
C VAL A 350 20.56 1.15 -6.32
N ASP A 351 20.75 0.01 -6.96
CA ASP A 351 20.41 -1.29 -6.38
C ASP A 351 21.14 -1.48 -5.04
N TRP A 352 20.36 -1.80 -4.01
CA TRP A 352 20.91 -2.19 -2.73
C TRP A 352 21.15 -3.70 -2.70
N ALA A 353 22.43 -4.08 -2.61
CA ALA A 353 22.87 -5.48 -2.65
C ALA A 353 22.72 -6.23 -1.30
N GLY A 354 22.09 -5.61 -0.30
CA GLY A 354 21.88 -6.25 1.00
C GLY A 354 20.79 -7.32 0.95
N THR A 355 20.79 -8.18 1.97
CA THR A 355 19.84 -9.31 2.07
C THR A 355 18.71 -9.04 3.06
N GLU A 356 18.93 -8.15 4.02
CA GLU A 356 17.98 -7.77 5.06
C GLU A 356 18.15 -6.29 5.43
N PHE A 357 17.03 -5.57 5.49
CA PHE A 357 16.98 -4.19 5.98
C PHE A 357 15.93 -4.09 7.07
N ILE A 358 16.29 -3.51 8.21
CA ILE A 358 15.37 -3.33 9.35
C ILE A 358 15.09 -1.85 9.48
N LEU A 359 13.81 -1.49 9.40
CA LEU A 359 13.30 -0.14 9.50
C LEU A 359 12.41 0.00 10.74
N PRO A 360 12.42 1.18 11.39
CA PRO A 360 11.60 1.40 12.58
C PRO A 360 10.10 1.44 12.22
N PRO A 361 9.20 1.20 13.20
CA PRO A 361 7.74 1.26 13.03
C PRO A 361 7.23 2.70 12.88
N VAL A 362 7.59 3.39 11.80
CA VAL A 362 7.15 4.76 11.55
C VAL A 362 6.38 4.80 10.23
N PRO A 363 5.06 4.55 10.24
CA PRO A 363 4.22 4.55 9.04
C PRO A 363 4.33 5.86 8.25
N GLY A 364 4.42 7.00 8.96
CA GLY A 364 4.55 8.31 8.32
C GLY A 364 5.85 8.53 7.54
N ASP A 365 6.88 7.71 7.78
CA ASP A 365 8.11 7.74 6.98
C ASP A 365 7.95 6.99 5.65
N TRP A 366 6.89 6.20 5.48
CA TRP A 366 6.56 5.53 4.23
C TRP A 366 5.68 6.40 3.34
N ARG A 367 5.95 6.37 2.04
CA ARG A 367 5.17 7.06 1.03
C ARG A 367 4.90 6.16 -0.15
N VAL A 368 3.65 6.18 -0.61
CA VAL A 368 3.30 5.57 -1.89
C VAL A 368 3.83 6.45 -3.02
N THR A 369 4.59 5.87 -3.94
CA THR A 369 5.21 6.61 -5.05
C THR A 369 4.41 6.50 -6.33
N GLU A 370 3.61 5.44 -6.45
CA GLU A 370 2.87 5.06 -7.65
C GLU A 370 1.84 6.10 -8.10
N GLY A 371 1.90 6.47 -9.39
CA GLY A 371 0.95 7.40 -10.00
C GLY A 371 1.27 8.88 -9.74
N ASN A 372 2.44 9.18 -9.17
CA ASN A 372 2.96 10.54 -9.04
C ASN A 372 3.94 10.83 -10.19
N SER A 373 3.75 11.92 -10.94
CA SER A 373 4.65 12.29 -12.06
C SER A 373 6.11 12.51 -11.63
N TYR A 374 6.33 12.86 -10.37
CA TYR A 374 7.65 12.97 -9.75
C TYR A 374 7.87 11.90 -8.67
N GLY A 375 7.11 10.81 -8.71
CA GLY A 375 7.36 9.62 -7.91
C GLY A 375 8.53 8.81 -8.46
N ILE A 376 8.95 7.82 -7.69
CA ILE A 376 10.02 6.90 -8.07
C ILE A 376 9.67 6.19 -9.40
N ASP A 377 8.43 5.72 -9.56
CA ASP A 377 7.88 5.11 -10.79
C ASP A 377 7.99 6.02 -12.02
N GLY A 378 7.62 7.28 -11.86
CA GLY A 378 7.62 8.28 -12.93
C GLY A 378 9.03 8.63 -13.42
N VAL A 379 10.02 8.60 -12.52
CA VAL A 379 11.40 9.04 -12.80
C VAL A 379 12.32 7.87 -13.18
N TYR A 380 12.19 6.72 -12.52
CA TYR A 380 13.11 5.58 -12.67
C TYR A 380 12.47 4.34 -13.30
N GLY A 381 11.14 4.28 -13.43
CA GLY A 381 10.41 3.05 -13.74
C GLY A 381 10.62 2.45 -15.13
N ILE A 382 11.34 3.14 -16.02
CA ILE A 382 11.74 2.63 -17.33
C ILE A 382 13.08 1.87 -17.27
N VAL A 383 13.94 2.21 -16.30
CA VAL A 383 15.35 1.79 -16.27
C VAL A 383 15.61 0.74 -15.18
N HIS A 384 14.78 0.72 -14.14
CA HIS A 384 15.01 -0.09 -12.95
C HIS A 384 14.00 -1.22 -12.80
N SER A 385 14.49 -2.43 -12.50
CA SER A 385 13.64 -3.55 -12.10
C SER A 385 13.34 -3.39 -10.61
N TYR A 386 12.20 -2.78 -10.27
CA TYR A 386 11.81 -2.65 -8.87
C TYR A 386 11.87 -3.99 -8.15
N HIS A 387 12.64 -4.03 -7.08
CA HIS A 387 12.79 -5.22 -6.26
C HIS A 387 11.51 -5.45 -5.48
N ARG A 388 10.96 -6.64 -5.64
CA ARG A 388 9.87 -7.15 -4.82
C ARG A 388 10.43 -7.56 -3.49
N VAL A 389 9.78 -7.10 -2.43
CA VAL A 389 10.18 -7.43 -1.08
C VAL A 389 9.07 -8.14 -0.33
N ASP A 390 9.47 -8.99 0.60
CA ASP A 390 8.59 -9.52 1.63
C ASP A 390 8.95 -8.82 2.95
N ILE A 391 7.92 -8.47 3.72
CA ILE A 391 8.06 -7.83 5.03
C ILE A 391 7.60 -8.72 6.18
N GLU A 392 8.25 -8.57 7.32
CA GLU A 392 7.94 -9.27 8.56
C GLU A 392 8.02 -8.30 9.75
N ALA A 393 7.11 -8.44 10.72
CA ALA A 393 7.15 -7.72 11.97
C ALA A 393 8.14 -8.38 12.94
N VAL A 394 9.12 -7.62 13.43
CA VAL A 394 10.15 -8.11 14.35
C VAL A 394 10.22 -7.24 15.59
N GLU A 395 10.44 -7.84 16.75
CA GLU A 395 10.55 -7.09 18.01
C GLU A 395 11.56 -5.94 17.85
N PRO A 396 11.22 -4.71 18.27
CA PRO A 396 12.12 -3.59 18.18
C PRO A 396 13.46 -3.94 18.80
N LYS A 397 14.55 -3.78 18.06
CA LYS A 397 15.86 -3.95 18.69
C LYS A 397 15.99 -2.86 19.76
N PRO A 398 16.25 -3.19 21.04
CA PRO A 398 16.54 -2.16 22.02
C PRO A 398 17.73 -1.36 21.51
N ASP A 399 17.67 -0.03 21.61
CA ASP A 399 18.80 0.85 21.32
C ASP A 399 20.01 0.32 22.09
N VAL A 400 20.91 -0.35 21.36
CA VAL A 400 22.18 -0.78 21.94
C VAL A 400 22.96 0.51 22.09
N GLU A 401 23.05 1.04 23.31
CA GLU A 401 24.01 2.10 23.63
C GLU A 401 25.35 1.69 23.00
N PRO A 402 25.99 2.56 22.20
CA PRO A 402 27.24 2.20 21.55
C PRO A 402 28.23 1.76 22.63
N GLU A 403 28.70 0.52 22.55
CA GLU A 403 29.82 0.06 23.37
C GLU A 403 30.99 0.99 23.07
N VAL A 404 31.25 1.94 23.97
CA VAL A 404 32.45 2.76 23.94
C VAL A 404 33.62 1.77 23.98
N PRO A 405 34.44 1.67 22.94
CA PRO A 405 35.59 0.79 22.97
C PRO A 405 36.42 1.16 24.19
N GLU A 406 36.67 0.21 25.09
CA GLU A 406 37.60 0.42 26.21
C GLU A 406 38.92 0.90 25.59
N LEU A 407 39.20 2.19 25.78
CA LEU A 407 40.48 2.78 25.45
C LEU A 407 41.54 1.91 26.11
N ALA A 408 42.31 1.19 25.30
CA ALA A 408 43.48 0.48 25.77
C ALA A 408 44.35 1.48 26.53
N GLY A 409 44.36 1.34 27.86
CA GLY A 409 45.12 2.20 28.73
C GLY A 409 46.60 2.21 28.31
N PRO A 410 47.33 3.30 28.56
CA PRO A 410 48.71 3.41 28.13
C PRO A 410 49.52 2.25 28.74
N SER A 411 50.10 1.43 27.87
CA SER A 411 51.10 0.45 28.24
C SER A 411 52.29 1.19 28.87
N MET A 412 52.51 0.98 30.17
CA MET A 412 53.68 1.46 30.92
C MET A 412 54.97 0.81 30.46
#